data_AF-A0A6A2XP04-F1
#
_entry.id   AF-A0A6A2XP04-F1
#
_cell.length_a   1.000
_cell.length_b   1.000
_cell.length_c   1.000
_cell.angle_alpha   90.00
_cell.angle_beta   90.00
_cell.angle_gamma   90.00
#
_symmetry.space_group_name_H-M   'P 1'
#
loop_
_entity.id
_entity.type
_entity.pdbx_description
1 polymer ?
#
loop_
_entity_poly.entity_id
_entity_poly.type
_entity_poly.pdbx_seq_one_letter_code
_entity_poly.pdbx_strand_id
1 'polypeptide(L)'
;MVSYSSQNGKKMHANRDLITSYLKNKIKFRGFVISDWQGLDRITSPPHANYSYSVEVGVSSGIDMVMVSFNYIKFIDDFTYQVKHNIILMSRMDDARKRIMRVKFVLGLFENLIADTGLVNQLGNQKNGKSADKPLLPLLKKTTKVLVTGSHADNLGYQGCRTITWKVDSTTQVVYNENPSANYVKSNKFSYAIVIVGGPSYAKTFSYSLNLTIPESGPSNSSNVCRAVKCVADVISGQPVVMQPYFSTIMRNNV
;
A
#
# COMPACT_ATOMS: atom_id res chain seq x y z
N MET A 1 8.39 13.35 0.46
CA MET A 1 8.86 12.75 -0.81
C MET A 1 8.08 13.39 -1.95
N VAL A 2 8.72 13.65 -3.09
CA VAL A 2 8.07 14.28 -4.26
C VAL A 2 7.41 13.23 -5.15
N SER A 3 6.15 13.44 -5.53
CA SER A 3 5.34 12.55 -6.38
C SER A 3 5.80 12.52 -7.83
N TYR A 4 5.63 11.41 -8.55
CA TYR A 4 5.84 11.33 -10.01
C TYR A 4 4.82 12.14 -10.83
N SER A 5 3.70 12.50 -10.22
CA SER A 5 2.59 13.17 -10.90
C SER A 5 2.97 14.56 -11.42
N SER A 6 2.07 15.12 -12.22
CA SER A 6 2.14 16.51 -12.65
C SER A 6 0.96 17.29 -12.09
N GLN A 7 1.15 18.59 -11.85
CA GLN A 7 0.05 19.52 -11.65
C GLN A 7 0.00 20.46 -12.85
N ASN A 8 -1.14 20.48 -13.55
CA ASN A 8 -1.35 21.30 -14.76
C ASN A 8 -0.22 21.12 -15.79
N GLY A 9 0.18 19.87 -16.05
CA GLY A 9 1.27 19.53 -16.97
C GLY A 9 2.68 19.66 -16.39
N LYS A 10 2.89 20.43 -15.32
CA LYS A 10 4.21 20.61 -14.69
C LYS A 10 4.55 19.44 -13.77
N LYS A 11 5.66 18.75 -14.06
CA LYS A 11 6.18 17.65 -13.23
C LYS A 11 6.46 18.13 -11.82
N MET A 12 5.99 17.39 -10.81
CA MET A 12 6.21 17.77 -9.41
C MET A 12 7.69 17.82 -9.04
N HIS A 13 8.53 16.92 -9.58
CA HIS A 13 9.98 16.96 -9.40
C HIS A 13 10.66 18.21 -9.96
N ALA A 14 10.01 18.92 -10.90
CA ALA A 14 10.48 20.20 -11.44
C ALA A 14 9.60 21.39 -11.00
N ASN A 15 8.78 21.21 -9.95
CA ASN A 15 7.83 22.22 -9.50
C ASN A 15 8.39 23.05 -8.33
N ARG A 16 9.23 24.04 -8.68
CA ARG A 16 9.82 24.99 -7.73
C ARG A 16 8.78 25.73 -6.87
N ASP A 17 7.63 26.06 -7.45
CA ASP A 17 6.60 26.85 -6.77
C ASP A 17 6.00 26.07 -5.59
N LEU A 18 5.77 24.78 -5.77
CA LEU A 18 5.26 23.93 -4.69
C LEU A 18 6.36 23.48 -3.73
N ILE A 19 7.52 23.07 -4.24
CA ILE A 19 8.58 22.53 -3.40
C ILE A 19 9.26 23.63 -2.59
N THR A 20 9.70 24.71 -3.25
CA THR A 20 10.42 25.78 -2.57
C THR A 20 9.46 26.84 -2.06
N SER A 21 8.65 27.46 -2.94
CA SER A 21 7.87 28.63 -2.55
C SER A 21 6.77 28.27 -1.55
N TYR A 22 6.08 27.15 -1.72
CA TYR A 22 5.03 26.71 -0.80
C TYR A 22 5.57 25.87 0.37
N LEU A 23 6.12 24.68 0.09
CA LEU A 23 6.54 23.73 1.13
C LEU A 23 7.66 24.29 2.02
N LYS A 24 8.77 24.75 1.44
CA LYS A 24 9.90 25.27 2.24
C LYS A 24 9.65 26.66 2.79
N ASN A 25 9.11 27.58 1.99
CA ASN A 25 9.05 28.99 2.34
C ASN A 25 7.73 29.42 2.99
N LYS A 26 6.57 28.94 2.51
CA LYS A 26 5.26 29.31 3.06
C LYS A 26 4.94 28.52 4.33
N ILE A 27 4.95 27.20 4.27
CA ILE A 27 4.67 26.34 5.45
C ILE A 27 5.91 26.08 6.31
N LYS A 28 7.04 26.71 5.98
CA LYS A 28 8.30 26.69 6.76
C LYS A 28 8.86 25.29 7.01
N PHE A 29 8.67 24.34 6.08
CA PHE A 29 9.23 23.00 6.23
C PHE A 29 10.75 23.04 6.38
N ARG A 30 11.27 22.44 7.46
CA ARG A 30 12.70 22.46 7.83
C ARG A 30 13.43 21.12 7.67
N GLY A 31 12.72 20.05 7.34
CA GLY A 31 13.34 18.79 6.95
C GLY A 31 13.95 18.86 5.55
N PHE A 32 14.33 17.70 5.01
CA PHE A 32 14.82 17.56 3.63
C PHE A 32 13.73 16.98 2.73
N VAL A 33 13.73 17.40 1.46
CA VAL A 33 12.82 16.92 0.41
C VAL A 33 13.55 15.85 -0.40
N ILE A 34 13.02 14.63 -0.39
CA ILE A 34 13.55 13.50 -1.17
C ILE A 34 12.74 13.26 -2.45
N SER A 35 13.38 12.90 -3.56
CA SER A 35 12.70 12.41 -4.75
C SER A 35 12.14 10.99 -4.53
N ASP A 36 11.06 10.63 -5.22
CA ASP A 36 10.74 9.21 -5.44
C ASP A 36 11.82 8.52 -6.30
N TRP A 37 11.78 7.19 -6.37
CA TRP A 37 12.72 6.31 -7.08
C TRP A 37 12.78 6.66 -8.57
N GLN A 38 13.94 7.08 -9.09
CA GLN A 38 14.07 7.56 -10.48
C GLN A 38 13.11 8.72 -10.81
N GLY A 39 12.74 9.52 -9.81
CA GLY A 39 11.84 10.65 -9.98
C GLY A 39 12.38 11.68 -10.97
N LEU A 40 13.70 11.91 -10.94
CA LEU A 40 14.38 12.83 -11.85
C LEU A 40 14.39 12.30 -13.28
N ASP A 41 14.63 11.00 -13.47
CA ASP A 41 14.60 10.36 -14.79
C ASP A 41 13.26 10.57 -15.48
N ARG A 42 12.16 10.56 -14.72
CA ARG A 42 10.78 10.69 -15.23
C ARG A 42 10.30 12.14 -15.42
N ILE A 43 11.21 13.11 -15.28
CA ILE A 43 10.94 14.50 -15.68
C ILE A 43 10.80 14.58 -17.21
N THR A 44 11.66 13.89 -17.95
CA THR A 44 11.63 13.85 -19.41
C THR A 44 10.74 12.73 -19.94
N SER A 45 10.33 12.85 -21.21
CA SER A 45 9.64 11.80 -21.96
C SER A 45 10.38 11.57 -23.30
N PRO A 46 10.97 10.38 -23.54
CA PRO A 46 11.02 9.22 -22.65
C PRO A 46 11.84 9.49 -21.37
N PRO A 47 11.67 8.68 -20.31
CA PRO A 47 12.47 8.82 -19.10
C PRO A 47 13.97 8.75 -19.41
N HIS A 48 14.76 9.57 -18.72
CA HIS A 48 16.23 9.64 -18.84
C HIS A 48 16.75 10.21 -20.19
N ALA A 49 15.87 10.73 -21.07
CA ALA A 49 16.27 11.32 -22.35
C ALA A 49 17.26 12.50 -22.22
N ASN A 50 17.11 13.32 -21.18
CA ASN A 50 18.06 14.39 -20.86
C ASN A 50 18.29 14.45 -19.34
N TYR A 51 19.19 13.60 -18.84
CA TYR A 51 19.40 13.45 -17.40
C TYR A 51 20.10 14.67 -16.77
N SER A 52 21.03 15.32 -17.47
CA SER A 52 21.65 16.55 -16.98
C SER A 52 20.60 17.64 -16.73
N TYR A 53 19.67 17.84 -17.68
CA TYR A 53 18.50 18.71 -17.45
C TYR A 53 17.66 18.28 -16.25
N SER A 54 17.38 16.98 -16.10
CA SER A 54 16.63 16.46 -14.95
C SER A 54 17.31 16.76 -13.61
N VAL A 55 18.63 16.68 -13.53
CA VAL A 55 19.42 17.04 -12.34
C VAL A 55 19.29 18.54 -12.05
N GLU A 56 19.48 19.38 -13.07
CA GLU A 56 19.41 20.83 -12.96
C GLU A 56 18.05 21.26 -12.40
N VAL A 57 16.96 20.90 -13.09
CA VAL A 57 15.62 21.37 -12.71
C VAL A 57 15.12 20.72 -11.43
N GLY A 58 15.50 19.46 -11.17
CA GLY A 58 15.14 18.74 -9.96
C GLY A 58 15.75 19.39 -8.70
N VAL A 59 17.06 19.59 -8.71
CA VAL A 59 17.77 20.19 -7.57
C VAL A 59 17.42 21.67 -7.41
N SER A 60 17.35 22.43 -8.50
CA SER A 60 17.01 23.87 -8.47
C SER A 60 15.56 24.13 -8.03
N SER A 61 14.66 23.17 -8.26
CA SER A 61 13.29 23.22 -7.72
C SER A 61 13.23 23.05 -6.20
N GLY A 62 14.30 22.52 -5.59
CA GLY A 62 14.46 22.40 -4.15
C GLY A 62 14.43 20.96 -3.64
N ILE A 63 14.69 19.96 -4.48
CA ILE A 63 14.97 18.59 -4.01
C ILE A 63 16.32 18.60 -3.27
N ASP A 64 16.36 18.01 -2.09
CA ASP A 64 17.53 17.96 -1.22
C ASP A 64 18.28 16.63 -1.30
N MET A 65 17.54 15.53 -1.49
CA MET A 65 18.08 14.18 -1.60
C MET A 65 17.47 13.47 -2.81
N VAL A 66 18.32 12.94 -3.67
CA VAL A 66 17.89 12.25 -4.89
C VAL A 66 17.96 10.75 -4.68
N MET A 67 16.83 10.08 -4.84
CA MET A 67 16.73 8.63 -4.89
C MET A 67 17.07 8.14 -6.30
N VAL A 68 18.37 8.05 -6.56
CA VAL A 68 18.93 7.46 -7.78
C VAL A 68 18.68 5.95 -7.75
N SER A 69 18.50 5.33 -8.93
CA SER A 69 18.43 3.88 -9.04
C SER A 69 19.82 3.24 -8.97
N PHE A 70 20.46 3.03 -10.12
CA PHE A 70 21.66 2.21 -10.24
C PHE A 70 22.91 3.04 -10.59
N ASN A 71 22.75 4.12 -11.36
CA ASN A 71 23.88 4.91 -11.86
C ASN A 71 24.10 6.20 -11.04
N TYR A 72 24.51 6.03 -9.77
CA TYR A 72 24.81 7.15 -8.88
C TYR A 72 26.05 7.94 -9.32
N ILE A 73 27.00 7.30 -10.00
CA ILE A 73 28.21 7.97 -10.52
C ILE A 73 27.82 9.05 -11.51
N LYS A 74 26.94 8.73 -12.48
CA LYS A 74 26.43 9.73 -13.44
C LYS A 74 25.74 10.91 -12.75
N PHE A 75 24.94 10.65 -11.72
CA PHE A 75 24.32 11.72 -10.95
C PHE A 75 25.36 12.62 -10.27
N ILE A 76 26.38 12.04 -9.64
CA ILE A 76 27.45 12.78 -8.97
C ILE A 76 28.24 13.61 -9.99
N ASP A 77 28.56 13.05 -11.15
CA ASP A 77 29.31 13.73 -12.21
C ASP A 77 28.52 14.92 -12.77
N ASP A 78 27.26 14.70 -13.17
CA ASP A 78 26.38 15.75 -13.70
C ASP A 78 26.15 16.86 -12.66
N PHE A 79 25.85 16.50 -11.42
CA PHE A 79 25.64 17.47 -10.34
C PHE A 79 26.91 18.27 -10.03
N THR A 80 28.06 17.60 -9.94
CA THR A 80 29.36 18.25 -9.67
C THR A 80 29.74 19.19 -10.80
N TYR A 81 29.54 18.76 -12.05
CA TYR A 81 29.74 19.59 -13.22
C TYR A 81 28.88 20.86 -13.17
N GLN A 82 27.58 20.71 -12.90
CA GLN A 82 26.64 21.84 -12.84
C GLN A 82 26.95 22.83 -11.72
N VAL A 83 27.40 22.36 -10.55
CA VAL A 83 27.82 23.24 -9.46
C VAL A 83 29.11 23.99 -9.82
N LYS A 84 30.11 23.31 -10.41
CA LYS A 84 31.38 23.93 -10.83
C LYS A 84 31.19 25.01 -11.89
N HIS A 85 30.19 24.86 -12.75
CA HIS A 85 29.87 25.82 -13.82
C HIS A 85 28.76 26.81 -13.42
N ASN A 86 28.42 26.91 -12.14
CA ASN A 86 27.39 27.81 -11.60
C ASN A 86 25.97 27.64 -12.19
N ILE A 87 25.68 26.48 -12.82
CA ILE A 87 24.34 26.12 -13.29
C ILE A 87 23.44 25.87 -12.08
N ILE A 88 23.93 25.09 -11.11
CA ILE A 88 23.32 24.98 -9.78
C ILE A 88 24.11 25.86 -8.82
N LEU A 89 23.44 26.83 -8.21
CA LEU A 89 24.06 27.72 -7.23
C LEU A 89 24.59 26.95 -6.02
N MET A 90 25.81 27.29 -5.57
CA MET A 90 26.42 26.73 -4.35
C MET A 90 25.49 26.82 -3.12
N SER A 91 24.73 27.92 -3.01
CA SER A 91 23.74 28.12 -1.94
C SER A 91 22.60 27.09 -1.94
N ARG A 92 22.25 26.51 -3.09
CA ARG A 92 21.27 25.42 -3.21
C ARG A 92 21.82 24.12 -2.63
N MET A 93 23.09 23.82 -2.91
CA MET A 93 23.80 22.68 -2.34
C MET A 93 23.93 22.83 -0.81
N ASP A 94 24.28 24.02 -0.32
CA ASP A 94 24.40 24.28 1.11
C ASP A 94 23.06 24.14 1.85
N ASP A 95 21.95 24.63 1.29
CA ASP A 95 20.62 24.43 1.89
C ASP A 95 20.23 22.95 1.94
N ALA A 96 20.50 22.19 0.87
CA ALA A 96 20.24 20.75 0.83
C ALA A 96 21.07 20.01 1.89
N ARG A 97 22.38 20.27 1.96
CA ARG A 97 23.29 19.71 2.97
C ARG A 97 22.81 20.04 4.38
N LYS A 98 22.47 21.30 4.66
CA LYS A 98 22.02 21.76 5.99
C LYS A 98 20.75 21.03 6.44
N ARG A 99 19.81 20.76 5.53
CA ARG A 99 18.56 20.04 5.83
C ARG A 99 18.80 18.56 6.12
N ILE A 100 19.64 17.90 5.33
CA ILE A 100 20.00 16.50 5.54
C ILE A 100 20.72 16.35 6.88
N MET A 101 21.75 17.17 7.12
CA MET A 101 22.50 17.13 8.37
C MET A 101 21.61 17.41 9.58
N ARG A 102 20.72 18.41 9.50
CA ARG A 102 19.75 18.71 10.56
C ARG A 102 18.95 17.46 10.95
N VAL A 103 18.37 16.75 9.98
CA VAL A 103 17.58 15.55 10.29
C VAL A 103 18.44 14.45 10.90
N LYS A 104 19.66 14.23 10.38
CA LYS A 104 20.58 13.24 10.96
C LYS A 104 20.95 13.53 12.42
N PHE A 105 21.22 14.80 12.75
CA PHE A 105 21.49 15.22 14.14
C PHE A 105 20.24 15.11 15.03
N VAL A 106 19.07 15.55 14.56
CA VAL A 106 17.82 15.46 15.33
C VAL A 106 17.44 14.01 15.64
N LEU A 107 17.76 13.08 14.74
CA LEU A 107 17.54 11.65 14.94
C LEU A 107 18.62 10.97 15.81
N GLY A 108 19.67 11.68 16.20
CA GLY A 108 20.76 11.11 16.99
C GLY A 108 21.60 10.07 16.24
N LEU A 109 21.65 10.13 14.91
CA LEU A 109 22.33 9.11 14.08
C LEU A 109 23.86 9.17 14.19
N PHE A 110 24.42 10.26 14.76
CA PHE A 110 25.85 10.37 15.01
C PHE A 110 26.23 9.78 16.37
N GLU A 111 25.29 9.78 17.31
CA GLU A 111 25.42 9.21 18.65
C GLU A 111 25.10 7.70 18.63
N ASN A 112 24.09 7.29 17.85
CA ASN A 112 23.64 5.91 17.72
C ASN A 112 23.73 5.43 16.27
N LEU A 113 24.95 5.13 15.83
CA LEU A 113 25.23 4.75 14.44
C LEU A 113 24.82 3.31 14.11
N ILE A 114 24.76 2.44 15.12
CA ILE A 114 24.54 1.00 14.97
C ILE A 114 23.15 0.64 15.49
N ALA A 115 22.50 -0.30 14.82
CA ALA A 115 21.22 -0.83 15.26
C ALA A 115 21.32 -1.48 16.66
N ASP A 116 20.35 -1.19 17.51
CA ASP A 116 20.21 -1.85 18.81
C ASP A 116 19.65 -3.27 18.62
N THR A 117 20.51 -4.27 18.81
CA THR A 117 20.14 -5.68 18.70
C THR A 117 19.22 -6.15 19.84
N GLY A 118 19.10 -5.40 20.93
CA GLY A 118 18.14 -5.65 22.01
C GLY A 118 16.68 -5.50 21.58
N LEU A 119 16.42 -4.79 20.48
CA LEU A 119 15.07 -4.56 19.94
C LEU A 119 14.55 -5.70 19.05
N VAL A 120 15.35 -6.75 18.79
CA VAL A 120 14.93 -7.90 17.97
C VAL A 120 13.64 -8.52 18.48
N ASN A 121 13.46 -8.59 19.80
CA ASN A 121 12.25 -9.13 20.44
C ASN A 121 10.98 -8.26 20.27
N GLN A 122 11.11 -7.07 19.67
CA GLN A 122 9.96 -6.25 19.27
C GLN A 122 9.38 -6.67 17.91
N LEU A 123 10.16 -7.36 17.08
CA LEU A 123 9.71 -7.85 15.77
C LEU A 123 8.66 -8.95 15.95
N GLY A 124 7.44 -8.72 15.47
CA GLY A 124 6.35 -9.71 15.55
C GLY A 124 5.78 -9.95 16.96
N ASN A 125 6.09 -9.09 17.94
CA ASN A 125 5.57 -9.23 19.30
C ASN A 125 4.03 -9.20 19.29
N GLN A 126 3.38 -10.10 20.04
CA GLN A 126 1.92 -10.24 20.09
C GLN A 126 1.19 -8.94 20.48
N LYS A 127 1.83 -8.02 21.22
CA LYS A 127 1.27 -6.68 21.51
C LYS A 127 1.07 -5.81 20.26
N ASN A 128 1.82 -6.07 19.18
CA ASN A 128 1.71 -5.39 17.89
C ASN A 128 0.71 -6.07 16.94
N GLY A 129 0.29 -7.30 17.26
CA GLY A 129 -0.82 -7.96 16.60
C GLY A 129 -2.13 -7.32 17.06
N LYS A 130 -2.89 -6.71 16.15
CA LYS A 130 -4.25 -6.29 16.46
C LYS A 130 -5.06 -7.54 16.79
N SER A 131 -5.39 -7.73 18.06
CA SER A 131 -6.56 -8.54 18.43
C SER A 131 -7.73 -7.94 17.66
N ALA A 132 -8.44 -8.77 16.88
CA ALA A 132 -9.62 -8.33 16.15
C ALA A 132 -10.72 -7.95 17.15
N ASP A 133 -10.65 -6.73 17.66
CA ASP A 133 -11.60 -6.23 18.64
C ASP A 133 -12.95 -6.00 17.97
N LYS A 134 -13.87 -6.90 18.35
CA LYS A 134 -15.30 -6.99 18.04
C LYS A 134 -15.64 -7.60 16.66
N PRO A 135 -16.29 -8.78 16.64
CA PRO A 135 -16.92 -9.31 15.45
C PRO A 135 -17.90 -8.28 14.88
N LEU A 136 -17.73 -7.92 13.60
CA LEU A 136 -18.57 -6.94 12.89
C LEU A 136 -20.05 -7.39 12.80
N LEU A 137 -20.30 -8.69 12.97
CA LEU A 137 -21.64 -9.29 13.01
C LEU A 137 -21.70 -10.27 14.19
N PRO A 138 -22.76 -10.25 15.02
CA PRO A 138 -23.00 -11.27 16.02
C PRO A 138 -23.46 -12.56 15.31
N LEU A 139 -22.52 -13.28 14.69
CA LEU A 139 -22.76 -14.66 14.32
C LEU A 139 -22.97 -15.46 15.61
N LEU A 140 -23.96 -16.37 15.60
CA LEU A 140 -24.24 -17.26 16.71
C LEU A 140 -22.96 -18.00 17.09
N LYS A 141 -22.38 -17.67 18.25
CA LYS A 141 -21.11 -18.23 18.70
C LYS A 141 -21.15 -19.75 18.90
N LYS A 142 -22.35 -20.32 19.12
CA LYS A 142 -22.58 -21.75 19.32
C LYS A 142 -23.41 -22.32 18.16
N THR A 143 -22.75 -22.99 17.24
CA THR A 143 -23.41 -23.76 16.17
C THR A 143 -22.71 -25.11 16.01
N THR A 144 -23.30 -26.04 15.26
CA THR A 144 -22.72 -27.37 15.07
C THR A 144 -21.60 -27.38 14.05
N LYS A 145 -21.77 -26.68 12.91
CA LYS A 145 -20.85 -26.75 11.77
C LYS A 145 -20.89 -25.49 10.90
N VAL A 146 -19.73 -24.93 10.60
CA VAL A 146 -19.54 -23.69 9.81
C VAL A 146 -18.61 -23.95 8.63
N LEU A 147 -18.94 -23.38 7.48
CA LEU A 147 -18.09 -23.41 6.28
C LEU A 147 -17.32 -22.10 6.15
N VAL A 148 -16.02 -22.18 5.91
CA VAL A 148 -15.17 -21.06 5.49
C VAL A 148 -14.69 -21.35 4.06
N THR A 149 -14.87 -20.40 3.15
CA THR A 149 -14.64 -20.58 1.71
C THR A 149 -14.18 -19.28 1.05
N GLY A 150 -13.64 -19.38 -0.15
CA GLY A 150 -13.19 -18.26 -0.98
C GLY A 150 -11.66 -18.16 -1.05
N SER A 151 -11.18 -17.61 -2.16
CA SER A 151 -9.75 -17.49 -2.50
C SER A 151 -8.92 -16.72 -1.47
N HIS A 152 -9.58 -15.91 -0.64
CA HIS A 152 -8.93 -15.03 0.33
C HIS A 152 -9.02 -15.56 1.76
N ALA A 153 -9.70 -16.70 1.98
CA ALA A 153 -9.96 -17.23 3.31
C ALA A 153 -8.71 -17.79 4.00
N ASP A 154 -7.82 -18.44 3.26
CA ASP A 154 -6.56 -19.01 3.78
C ASP A 154 -5.33 -18.52 2.98
N ASN A 155 -5.31 -17.21 2.67
CA ASN A 155 -4.23 -16.60 1.89
C ASN A 155 -3.75 -15.30 2.55
N LEU A 156 -2.69 -15.41 3.37
CA LEU A 156 -2.08 -14.26 4.05
C LEU A 156 -1.60 -13.17 3.08
N GLY A 157 -1.13 -13.55 1.89
CA GLY A 157 -0.68 -12.61 0.86
C GLY A 157 -1.81 -11.71 0.36
N TYR A 158 -3.00 -12.28 0.18
CA TYR A 158 -4.20 -11.55 -0.25
C TYR A 158 -4.92 -10.83 0.89
N GLN A 159 -4.85 -11.33 2.13
CA GLN A 159 -5.39 -10.64 3.30
C GLN A 159 -4.55 -9.41 3.71
N GLY A 160 -3.33 -9.29 3.18
CA GLY A 160 -2.44 -8.15 3.39
C GLY A 160 -2.05 -8.00 4.85
N CYS A 161 -2.15 -6.79 5.40
CA CYS A 161 -1.85 -6.51 6.82
C CYS A 161 -2.93 -6.99 7.81
N ARG A 162 -3.96 -7.73 7.37
CA ARG A 162 -4.96 -8.34 8.25
C ARG A 162 -4.74 -9.84 8.28
N THR A 163 -4.61 -10.41 9.47
CA THR A 163 -4.80 -11.85 9.68
C THR A 163 -6.20 -12.02 10.23
N ILE A 164 -7.10 -12.61 9.45
CA ILE A 164 -8.47 -12.85 9.90
C ILE A 164 -8.42 -14.07 10.82
N THR A 165 -8.61 -13.85 12.12
CA THR A 165 -8.76 -14.93 13.10
C THR A 165 -10.21 -14.99 13.58
N TRP A 166 -10.83 -16.16 13.45
CA TRP A 166 -12.20 -16.38 13.89
C TRP A 166 -12.18 -17.12 15.23
N LYS A 167 -12.89 -16.56 16.21
CA LYS A 167 -13.08 -17.23 17.50
C LYS A 167 -14.49 -17.80 17.55
N VAL A 168 -14.62 -19.06 17.17
CA VAL A 168 -15.84 -19.86 17.36
C VAL A 168 -15.78 -20.60 18.70
N ASP A 169 -16.93 -21.05 19.20
CA ASP A 169 -16.99 -21.93 20.37
C ASP A 169 -16.24 -23.24 20.10
N SER A 170 -15.58 -23.80 21.12
CA SER A 170 -14.76 -25.03 20.99
C SER A 170 -15.56 -26.24 20.51
N THR A 171 -16.90 -26.22 20.63
CA THR A 171 -17.79 -27.28 20.17
C THR A 171 -18.23 -27.14 18.70
N THR A 172 -17.91 -26.01 18.05
CA THR A 172 -18.29 -25.72 16.65
C THR A 172 -17.25 -26.31 15.70
N GLN A 173 -17.67 -27.18 14.77
CA GLN A 173 -16.79 -27.68 13.72
C GLN A 173 -16.62 -26.63 12.61
N VAL A 174 -15.38 -26.22 12.33
CA VAL A 174 -15.04 -25.34 11.20
C VAL A 174 -14.50 -26.18 10.04
N VAL A 175 -15.08 -26.04 8.86
CA VAL A 175 -14.62 -26.70 7.63
C VAL A 175 -14.15 -25.66 6.64
N TYR A 176 -12.94 -25.82 6.12
CA TYR A 176 -12.41 -25.01 5.04
C TYR A 176 -12.55 -25.74 3.70
N ASN A 177 -13.05 -25.02 2.69
CA ASN A 177 -13.01 -25.45 1.29
C ASN A 177 -13.01 -24.19 0.43
N GLU A 178 -11.96 -23.97 -0.36
CA GLU A 178 -11.77 -22.73 -1.12
C GLU A 178 -12.89 -22.45 -2.13
N ASN A 179 -13.36 -23.48 -2.85
CA ASN A 179 -14.35 -23.34 -3.91
C ASN A 179 -15.33 -24.54 -3.95
N PRO A 180 -16.22 -24.67 -2.96
CA PRO A 180 -17.12 -25.80 -2.83
C PRO A 180 -18.25 -25.75 -3.88
N SER A 181 -18.64 -26.93 -4.36
CA SER A 181 -19.82 -27.05 -5.22
C SER A 181 -21.12 -26.83 -4.41
N ALA A 182 -22.19 -26.37 -5.06
CA ALA A 182 -23.47 -26.16 -4.40
C ALA A 182 -24.03 -27.46 -3.76
N ASN A 183 -23.79 -28.62 -4.39
CA ASN A 183 -24.20 -29.91 -3.86
C ASN A 183 -23.44 -30.28 -2.58
N TYR A 184 -22.14 -29.99 -2.53
CA TYR A 184 -21.33 -30.18 -1.33
C TYR A 184 -21.85 -29.35 -0.16
N VAL A 185 -22.19 -28.08 -0.41
CA VAL A 185 -22.72 -27.18 0.64
C VAL A 185 -24.07 -27.70 1.18
N LYS A 186 -24.97 -28.14 0.29
CA LYS A 186 -26.29 -28.66 0.68
C LYS A 186 -26.23 -30.00 1.43
N SER A 187 -25.35 -30.91 1.02
CA SER A 187 -25.25 -32.26 1.63
C SER A 187 -24.62 -32.26 3.02
N ASN A 188 -23.75 -31.28 3.31
CA ASN A 188 -22.96 -31.24 4.53
C ASN A 188 -23.63 -30.54 5.73
N LYS A 189 -24.87 -30.05 5.57
CA LYS A 189 -25.72 -29.45 6.63
C LYS A 189 -25.00 -28.34 7.44
N PHE A 190 -24.38 -27.38 6.76
CA PHE A 190 -23.75 -26.23 7.42
C PHE A 190 -24.80 -25.30 8.04
N SER A 191 -24.51 -24.73 9.21
CA SER A 191 -25.37 -23.75 9.88
C SER A 191 -25.33 -22.40 9.17
N TYR A 192 -24.12 -21.98 8.77
CA TYR A 192 -23.86 -20.82 7.92
C TYR A 192 -22.50 -20.97 7.23
N ALA A 193 -22.24 -20.13 6.24
CA ALA A 193 -20.95 -20.03 5.55
C ALA A 193 -20.35 -18.62 5.65
N ILE A 194 -19.04 -18.54 5.71
CA ILE A 194 -18.25 -17.30 5.58
C ILE A 194 -17.49 -17.40 4.25
N VAL A 195 -17.80 -16.50 3.33
CA VAL A 195 -17.18 -16.43 2.01
C VAL A 195 -16.21 -15.25 1.99
N ILE A 196 -14.92 -15.50 1.82
CA ILE A 196 -13.87 -14.48 1.83
C ILE A 196 -13.27 -14.38 0.43
N VAL A 197 -13.55 -13.27 -0.26
CA VAL A 197 -13.16 -13.03 -1.66
C VAL A 197 -12.64 -11.61 -1.81
N GLY A 198 -11.96 -11.30 -2.92
CA GLY A 198 -11.34 -9.99 -3.05
C GLY A 198 -10.49 -9.81 -4.30
N GLY A 199 -9.85 -8.64 -4.38
CA GLY A 199 -8.85 -8.36 -5.41
C GLY A 199 -7.49 -8.99 -5.09
N PRO A 200 -6.61 -9.15 -6.08
CA PRO A 200 -5.22 -9.54 -5.84
C PRO A 200 -4.45 -8.40 -5.17
N SER A 201 -3.30 -8.72 -4.58
CA SER A 201 -2.39 -7.74 -4.02
C SER A 201 -1.69 -6.94 -5.14
N TYR A 202 -1.69 -5.62 -5.03
CA TYR A 202 -1.10 -4.72 -6.03
C TYR A 202 -0.41 -3.51 -5.38
N ALA A 203 0.47 -2.84 -6.13
CA ALA A 203 1.10 -1.59 -5.72
C ALA A 203 1.39 -0.68 -6.92
N LYS A 204 1.33 0.64 -6.69
CA LYS A 204 1.68 1.69 -7.67
C LYS A 204 0.92 1.49 -8.99
N THR A 205 1.59 1.47 -10.14
CA THR A 205 0.94 1.38 -11.46
C THR A 205 0.10 0.12 -11.64
N PHE A 206 0.44 -0.99 -10.96
CA PHE A 206 -0.31 -2.24 -11.05
C PHE A 206 -1.65 -2.21 -10.29
N SER A 207 -1.93 -1.14 -9.53
CA SER A 207 -3.24 -0.93 -8.90
C SER A 207 -4.28 -0.33 -9.84
N TYR A 208 -3.87 0.11 -11.04
CA TYR A 208 -4.77 0.80 -11.94
C TYR A 208 -5.79 -0.18 -12.52
N SER A 209 -7.06 0.10 -12.26
CA SER A 209 -8.20 -0.69 -12.76
C SER A 209 -9.29 0.26 -13.24
N LEU A 210 -9.78 0.03 -14.45
CA LEU A 210 -10.86 0.80 -15.05
C LEU A 210 -12.25 0.26 -14.68
N ASN A 211 -12.34 -1.01 -14.31
CA ASN A 211 -13.60 -1.72 -14.06
C ASN A 211 -13.92 -1.89 -12.58
N LEU A 212 -12.92 -1.88 -11.69
CA LEU A 212 -13.08 -2.04 -10.24
C LEU A 212 -13.87 -3.30 -9.85
N THR A 213 -13.74 -4.38 -10.62
CA THR A 213 -14.46 -5.65 -10.39
C THR A 213 -13.57 -6.66 -9.66
N ILE A 214 -14.20 -7.49 -8.82
CA ILE A 214 -13.55 -8.64 -8.20
C ILE A 214 -13.29 -9.71 -9.28
N PRO A 215 -12.08 -10.28 -9.38
CA PRO A 215 -11.81 -11.36 -10.32
C PRO A 215 -12.59 -12.64 -9.99
N GLU A 216 -12.93 -13.42 -11.01
CA GLU A 216 -13.39 -14.80 -10.81
C GLU A 216 -12.28 -15.65 -10.19
N SER A 217 -12.57 -16.66 -9.36
CA SER A 217 -13.88 -17.27 -9.04
C SER A 217 -14.66 -16.60 -7.90
N GLY A 218 -14.24 -15.43 -7.42
CA GLY A 218 -14.80 -14.81 -6.21
C GLY A 218 -16.33 -14.62 -6.26
N PRO A 219 -16.87 -13.95 -7.29
CA PRO A 219 -18.31 -13.72 -7.37
C PRO A 219 -19.13 -15.00 -7.63
N SER A 220 -18.66 -15.90 -8.49
CA SER A 220 -19.35 -17.17 -8.75
C SER A 220 -19.41 -18.06 -7.52
N ASN A 221 -18.30 -18.19 -6.77
CA ASN A 221 -18.25 -18.94 -5.51
C ASN A 221 -19.20 -18.34 -4.46
N SER A 222 -19.15 -17.01 -4.28
CA SER A 222 -20.07 -16.31 -3.37
C SER A 222 -21.53 -16.57 -3.73
N SER A 223 -21.85 -16.49 -5.02
CA SER A 223 -23.21 -16.74 -5.51
C SER A 223 -23.67 -18.17 -5.28
N ASN A 224 -22.79 -19.15 -5.50
CA ASN A 224 -23.08 -20.57 -5.34
C ASN A 224 -23.32 -20.95 -3.86
N VAL A 225 -22.48 -20.45 -2.96
CA VAL A 225 -22.56 -20.75 -1.52
C VAL A 225 -23.76 -20.06 -0.89
N CYS A 226 -23.97 -18.76 -1.16
CA CYS A 226 -25.05 -17.97 -0.58
C CYS A 226 -26.45 -18.40 -1.03
N ARG A 227 -26.58 -19.10 -2.17
CA ARG A 227 -27.83 -19.75 -2.58
C ARG A 227 -28.12 -21.06 -1.86
N ALA A 228 -27.10 -21.71 -1.30
CA ALA A 228 -27.21 -23.03 -0.69
C ALA A 228 -27.38 -22.97 0.85
N VAL A 229 -26.80 -21.97 1.50
CA VAL A 229 -26.84 -21.78 2.97
C VAL A 229 -26.79 -20.29 3.31
N LYS A 230 -27.28 -19.89 4.49
CA LYS A 230 -27.08 -18.53 5.01
C LYS A 230 -25.59 -18.21 5.00
N CYS A 231 -25.21 -17.10 4.38
CA CYS A 231 -23.81 -16.74 4.20
C CYS A 231 -23.52 -15.33 4.72
N VAL A 232 -22.25 -15.08 5.03
CA VAL A 232 -21.66 -13.75 5.17
C VAL A 232 -20.53 -13.66 4.16
N ALA A 233 -20.55 -12.64 3.29
CA ALA A 233 -19.45 -12.36 2.38
C ALA A 233 -18.54 -11.29 2.97
N ASP A 234 -17.26 -11.63 3.17
CA ASP A 234 -16.19 -10.70 3.51
C ASP A 234 -15.39 -10.38 2.26
N VAL A 235 -15.33 -9.09 1.91
CA VAL A 235 -14.71 -8.62 0.67
C VAL A 235 -13.42 -7.89 1.01
N ILE A 236 -12.30 -8.50 0.65
CA ILE A 236 -10.96 -7.92 0.86
C ILE A 236 -10.58 -7.09 -0.36
N SER A 237 -10.45 -5.78 -0.17
CA SER A 237 -10.01 -4.87 -1.24
C SER A 237 -9.25 -3.66 -0.68
N GLY A 238 -8.29 -3.17 -1.46
CA GLY A 238 -7.58 -1.90 -1.19
C GLY A 238 -8.36 -0.64 -1.60
N GLN A 239 -9.49 -0.79 -2.31
CA GLN A 239 -10.34 0.30 -2.78
C GLN A 239 -11.80 -0.16 -2.95
N PRO A 240 -12.80 0.74 -3.02
CA PRO A 240 -14.17 0.34 -3.34
C PRO A 240 -14.26 -0.44 -4.66
N VAL A 241 -15.03 -1.52 -4.66
CA VAL A 241 -15.24 -2.40 -5.83
C VAL A 241 -16.72 -2.53 -6.17
N VAL A 242 -17.03 -2.87 -7.41
CA VAL A 242 -18.39 -3.05 -7.90
C VAL A 242 -19.02 -4.27 -7.22
N MET A 243 -20.02 -4.01 -6.40
CA MET A 243 -20.73 -5.05 -5.63
C MET A 243 -22.22 -5.17 -5.98
N GLN A 244 -22.81 -4.19 -6.69
CA GLN A 244 -24.24 -4.14 -7.01
C GLN A 244 -24.81 -5.44 -7.58
N PRO A 245 -24.14 -6.15 -8.52
CA PRO A 245 -24.65 -7.41 -9.06
C PRO A 245 -24.77 -8.54 -8.03
N TYR A 246 -24.03 -8.46 -6.93
CA TYR A 246 -23.89 -9.54 -5.94
C TYR A 246 -24.72 -9.30 -4.68
N PHE A 247 -25.16 -8.06 -4.43
CA PHE A 247 -25.94 -7.69 -3.25
C PHE A 247 -27.22 -8.53 -3.08
N SER A 248 -27.98 -8.76 -4.14
CA SER A 248 -29.23 -9.55 -4.08
C SER A 248 -29.02 -11.04 -3.76
N THR A 249 -27.79 -11.53 -3.94
CA THR A 249 -27.43 -12.91 -3.61
C THR A 249 -26.79 -13.01 -2.22
N ILE A 250 -26.03 -12.00 -1.81
CA ILE A 250 -25.33 -11.95 -0.51
C ILE A 250 -26.26 -11.50 0.62
N MET A 251 -27.09 -10.48 0.39
CA MET A 251 -27.98 -9.89 1.39
C MET A 251 -29.41 -10.44 1.29
N ARG A 252 -29.57 -11.67 0.78
CA ARG A 252 -30.88 -12.32 0.72
C ARG A 252 -31.31 -12.69 2.14
N ASN A 253 -31.77 -11.69 2.88
CA ASN A 253 -32.55 -11.85 4.10
C ASN A 253 -33.78 -12.65 3.69
N ASN A 254 -33.83 -13.92 4.10
CA ASN A 254 -35.11 -14.58 4.28
C ASN A 254 -35.87 -13.77 5.33
N VAL A 255 -36.70 -12.84 4.85
CA VAL A 255 -37.92 -12.46 5.57
C VAL A 255 -38.82 -13.69 5.61
#